data_AF-A0A3S1QTI8-F1
#
_entry.id   AF-A0A3S1QTI8-F1
#
_cell.length_a   1.000
_cell.length_b   1.000
_cell.length_c   1.000
_cell.angle_alpha   90.00
_cell.angle_beta   90.00
_cell.angle_gamma   90.00
#
_symmetry.space_group_name_H-M   'P 1'
#
loop_
_entity.id
_entity.type
_entity.pdbx_description
1 polymer ?
#
loop_
_entity_poly.entity_id
_entity_poly.type
_entity_poly.pdbx_seq_one_letter_code
_entity_poly.pdbx_strand_id
1 'polypeptide(L)'
;MTQTEIAPMAAGSPDRLTGLKTFWHYFSVNRGAVIGLFVFILLVLAALFAPLLAPYAPDVQDKTAFLRPPAWQAGGSTQYLLGTDPVGRDILSRLLYG
;
A
#
# COMPACT_ATOMS: atom_id res chain seq x y z
N MET A 1 -5.95 30.50 58.66
CA MET A 1 -6.11 29.19 58.00
C MET A 1 -7.40 29.22 57.20
N THR A 2 -7.32 29.50 55.91
CA THR A 2 -8.44 29.33 54.97
C THR A 2 -7.94 28.38 53.90
N GLN A 3 -8.40 27.13 53.97
CA GLN A 3 -8.21 26.13 52.92
C GLN A 3 -9.00 26.57 51.69
N THR A 4 -8.33 26.75 50.56
CA THR A 4 -8.97 26.78 49.25
C THR A 4 -9.13 25.33 48.80
N GLU A 5 -10.35 24.82 48.86
CA GLU A 5 -10.71 23.50 48.35
C GLU A 5 -10.70 23.55 46.81
N ILE A 6 -9.77 22.83 46.20
CA ILE A 6 -9.66 22.72 44.74
C ILE A 6 -10.61 21.59 44.32
N ALA A 7 -11.78 21.94 43.80
CA ALA A 7 -12.71 20.98 43.23
C ALA A 7 -12.04 20.23 42.06
N PRO A 8 -12.19 18.89 41.94
CA PRO A 8 -11.60 18.14 40.85
C PRO A 8 -12.38 18.45 39.57
N MET A 9 -11.73 19.04 38.56
CA MET A 9 -12.27 19.09 37.21
C MET A 9 -12.40 17.65 36.71
N ALA A 10 -13.64 17.15 36.67
CA ALA A 10 -13.97 15.90 36.01
C ALA A 10 -13.54 16.00 34.54
N ALA A 11 -12.41 15.36 34.22
CA ALA A 11 -11.94 15.21 32.85
C ALA A 11 -12.92 14.27 32.11
N GLY A 12 -13.96 14.86 31.53
CA GLY A 12 -14.83 14.15 30.59
C GLY A 12 -13.97 13.56 29.49
N SER A 13 -14.01 12.24 29.33
CA SER A 13 -13.26 11.56 28.28
C SER A 13 -13.67 12.17 26.93
N PRO A 14 -12.74 12.62 26.09
CA PRO A 14 -13.11 13.15 24.79
C PRO A 14 -13.85 12.05 24.04
N ASP A 15 -15.10 12.35 23.69
CA ASP A 15 -15.99 11.44 23.01
C ASP A 15 -15.29 10.97 21.72
N ARG A 16 -14.82 9.71 21.70
CA ARG A 16 -13.85 9.23 20.68
C ARG A 16 -14.39 9.36 19.26
N LEU A 17 -15.72 9.33 19.13
CA LEU A 17 -16.47 9.51 17.89
C LEU A 17 -16.26 10.91 17.28
N THR A 18 -16.02 11.92 18.11
CA THR A 18 -15.73 13.30 17.69
C THR A 18 -14.29 13.42 17.20
N GLY A 19 -13.35 12.67 17.79
CA GLY A 19 -11.94 12.67 17.39
C GLY A 19 -11.73 12.16 15.96
N LEU A 20 -12.38 11.06 15.59
CA LEU A 20 -12.20 10.44 14.27
C LEU A 20 -12.78 11.29 13.13
N LYS A 21 -13.95 11.91 13.35
CA LYS A 21 -14.56 12.84 12.40
C LYS A 21 -13.70 14.07 12.17
N THR A 22 -13.15 14.63 13.25
CA THR A 22 -12.24 15.78 13.19
C THR A 22 -10.96 15.44 12.44
N PHE A 23 -10.35 14.29 12.73
CA PHE A 23 -9.20 13.80 11.99
C PHE A 23 -9.49 13.65 10.50
N TRP A 24 -10.59 12.97 10.15
CA TRP A 24 -10.95 12.75 8.74
C TRP A 24 -11.21 14.05 7.99
N HIS A 25 -11.85 15.03 8.65
CA HIS A 25 -12.03 16.36 8.07
C HIS A 25 -10.68 16.98 7.70
N TYR A 26 -9.75 17.10 8.64
CA TYR A 26 -8.42 17.68 8.37
C TYR A 26 -7.61 16.86 7.36
N PHE A 27 -7.71 15.53 7.40
CA PHE A 27 -7.05 14.63 6.45
C PHE A 27 -7.57 14.85 5.02
N SER A 28 -8.89 14.88 4.84
CA SER A 28 -9.54 15.03 3.52
C SER A 28 -9.32 16.42 2.90
N VAL A 29 -9.12 17.46 3.71
CA VAL A 29 -8.78 18.81 3.23
C VAL A 29 -7.36 18.83 2.63
N ASN A 30 -6.45 17.98 3.11
CA ASN A 30 -5.10 17.86 2.57
C ASN A 30 -5.09 16.98 1.30
N ARG A 31 -5.01 17.62 0.13
CA ARG A 31 -4.98 16.93 -1.17
C ARG A 31 -3.84 15.90 -1.29
N GLY A 32 -2.66 16.20 -0.74
CA GLY A 32 -1.53 15.28 -0.76
C GLY A 32 -1.80 14.02 0.07
N ALA A 33 -2.44 14.19 1.23
CA ALA A 33 -2.84 13.08 2.08
C ALA A 33 -3.88 12.17 1.40
N VAL A 34 -4.87 12.76 0.73
CA VAL A 34 -5.89 12.01 -0.03
C VAL A 34 -5.29 11.27 -1.22
N ILE A 35 -4.39 11.90 -1.98
CA ILE A 35 -3.69 11.24 -3.10
C ILE A 35 -2.85 10.07 -2.57
N GLY A 36 -2.13 10.25 -1.47
CA GLY A 36 -1.37 9.19 -0.83
C GLY A 36 -2.25 8.02 -0.39
N LEU A 37 -3.39 8.31 0.25
CA LEU A 37 -4.37 7.29 0.63
C LEU A 37 -4.94 6.55 -0.60
N PHE A 38 -5.24 7.28 -1.67
CA PHE A 38 -5.73 6.68 -2.91
C PHE A 38 -4.70 5.73 -3.53
N VAL A 39 -3.45 6.14 -3.66
CA VAL A 39 -2.36 5.29 -4.17
C VAL A 39 -2.17 4.07 -3.26
N PHE A 40 -2.19 4.26 -1.94
CA PHE A 40 -2.10 3.16 -0.98
C PHE A 40 -3.23 2.14 -1.17
N ILE A 41 -4.48 2.61 -1.29
CA ILE A 41 -5.63 1.74 -1.56
C ILE A 41 -5.41 0.97 -2.87
N LEU A 42 -4.93 1.61 -3.94
CA LEU A 42 -4.65 0.92 -5.20
C LEU A 42 -3.59 -0.19 -5.04
N LEU A 43 -2.52 0.05 -4.27
CA LEU A 43 -1.51 -0.97 -3.98
C LEU A 43 -2.10 -2.15 -3.20
N VAL A 44 -2.92 -1.87 -2.18
CA VAL A 44 -3.63 -2.91 -1.42
C VAL A 44 -4.54 -3.73 -2.32
N LEU A 45 -5.31 -3.07 -3.20
CA LEU A 45 -6.16 -3.78 -4.16
C LEU A 45 -5.33 -4.61 -5.13
N ALA A 46 -4.20 -4.09 -5.64
CA ALA A 46 -3.31 -4.84 -6.52
C ALA A 46 -2.78 -6.12 -5.85
N ALA A 47 -2.41 -6.05 -4.56
CA ALA A 47 -1.98 -7.21 -3.79
C ALA A 47 -3.13 -8.21 -3.53
N LEU A 48 -4.32 -7.72 -3.17
CA LEU A 48 -5.50 -8.59 -2.98
C LEU A 48 -5.92 -9.31 -4.26
N PHE A 49 -5.81 -8.63 -5.40
CA PHE A 49 -6.08 -9.20 -6.72
C PHE A 49 -4.85 -9.80 -7.38
N ALA A 50 -3.75 -10.03 -6.64
CA ALA A 50 -2.55 -10.66 -7.17
C ALA A 50 -2.81 -12.00 -7.89
N PRO A 51 -3.69 -12.90 -7.40
CA PRO A 51 -3.97 -14.16 -8.12
C PRO A 51 -4.66 -13.98 -9.48
N LEU A 52 -5.28 -12.82 -9.73
CA LEU A 52 -5.92 -12.49 -11.01
C LEU A 52 -5.01 -11.64 -11.90
N LEU A 53 -4.15 -10.81 -11.30
CA LEU A 53 -3.28 -9.86 -12.00
C LEU A 53 -1.90 -10.44 -12.35
N ALA A 54 -1.38 -11.35 -11.53
CA ALA A 54 -0.06 -11.94 -11.72
C ALA A 54 -0.08 -12.98 -12.85
N PRO A 55 0.80 -12.86 -13.87
CA PRO A 55 0.90 -13.86 -14.93
C PRO A 55 1.39 -15.22 -14.43
N TYR A 56 2.20 -15.24 -13.37
CA TYR A 56 2.85 -16.44 -12.85
C TYR A 56 2.81 -16.49 -11.32
N ALA A 57 3.05 -17.68 -10.76
CA ALA A 57 3.32 -17.79 -9.33
C ALA A 57 4.69 -17.17 -8.99
N PRO A 58 4.83 -16.47 -7.85
CA PRO A 58 6.00 -15.64 -7.53
C PRO A 58 7.28 -16.45 -7.31
N ASP A 59 7.15 -17.74 -7.03
CA ASP A 59 8.24 -18.70 -6.77
C ASP A 59 8.68 -19.49 -8.01
N VAL A 60 7.92 -19.43 -9.11
CA VAL A 60 8.22 -20.15 -10.34
C VAL A 60 9.42 -19.52 -11.06
N GLN A 61 10.40 -20.35 -11.39
CA GLN A 61 11.61 -19.96 -12.12
C GLN A 61 11.57 -20.50 -13.55
N ASP A 62 11.70 -19.61 -14.53
CA ASP A 62 11.95 -19.99 -15.91
C ASP A 62 13.44 -19.89 -16.25
N LYS A 63 14.08 -21.05 -16.41
CA LYS A 63 15.51 -21.18 -16.73
C LYS A 63 15.87 -20.74 -18.16
N THR A 64 14.91 -20.29 -18.95
CA THR A 64 15.14 -19.77 -20.31
C THR A 64 14.96 -18.24 -20.38
N ALA A 65 14.46 -17.64 -19.30
CA ALA A 65 14.12 -16.23 -19.22
C ALA A 65 14.93 -15.51 -18.14
N PHE A 66 16.26 -15.55 -18.21
CA PHE A 66 17.11 -14.79 -17.29
C PHE A 66 17.25 -13.32 -17.72
N LEU A 67 17.14 -12.40 -16.75
CA LEU A 67 17.39 -10.96 -16.96
C LEU A 67 16.65 -10.40 -18.19
N ARG A 68 15.42 -10.87 -18.43
CA ARG A 68 14.61 -10.35 -19.53
C ARG A 68 14.27 -8.90 -19.22
N PRO A 69 14.47 -7.98 -20.18
CA PRO A 69 14.07 -6.60 -19.98
C PRO A 69 12.53 -6.49 -20.00
N PRO A 70 11.98 -5.38 -19.52
CA PRO A 70 10.54 -5.16 -19.53
C PRO A 70 9.96 -5.14 -20.94
N ALA A 71 8.65 -5.40 -21.05
CA ALA A 71 7.98 -5.60 -22.34
C ALA A 71 8.09 -4.41 -23.32
N TRP A 72 8.31 -3.19 -22.83
CA TRP A 72 8.46 -1.98 -23.65
C TRP A 72 9.88 -1.73 -24.16
N GLN A 73 10.86 -2.55 -23.77
CA GLN A 73 12.25 -2.42 -24.17
C GLN A 73 12.63 -3.47 -25.22
N ALA A 74 13.62 -3.17 -26.06
CA ALA A 74 14.14 -4.11 -27.04
C ALA A 74 14.60 -5.42 -26.39
N GLY A 75 14.13 -6.56 -26.91
CA GLY A 75 14.38 -7.89 -26.35
C GLY A 75 13.43 -8.31 -25.22
N GLY A 76 12.50 -7.43 -24.84
CA GLY A 76 11.44 -7.68 -23.87
C GLY A 76 10.32 -8.54 -24.44
N SER A 77 9.49 -9.09 -23.57
CA SER A 77 8.33 -9.90 -23.95
C SER A 77 7.13 -9.52 -23.11
N THR A 78 5.94 -9.51 -23.70
CA THR A 78 4.66 -9.35 -22.97
C THR A 78 4.38 -10.51 -22.02
N GLN A 79 5.09 -11.62 -22.18
CA GLN A 79 5.10 -12.73 -21.23
C GLN A 79 5.57 -12.27 -19.84
N TYR A 80 6.59 -11.42 -19.78
CA TYR A 80 7.14 -10.86 -18.55
C TYR A 80 7.04 -9.33 -18.60
N LEU A 81 5.88 -8.81 -18.19
CA LEU A 81 5.53 -7.38 -18.30
C LEU A 81 6.63 -6.45 -17.76
N LEU A 82 7.13 -6.74 -16.55
CA LEU A 82 8.23 -6.00 -15.91
C LEU A 82 9.60 -6.67 -16.09
N GLY A 83 9.68 -7.73 -16.88
CA GLY A 83 10.89 -8.53 -17.06
C GLY A 83 11.07 -9.57 -15.97
N THR A 84 12.27 -10.16 -15.94
CA THR A 84 12.62 -11.24 -15.02
C THR A 84 13.89 -10.94 -14.24
N ASP A 85 14.02 -11.58 -13.09
CA ASP A 85 15.18 -11.46 -12.22
C ASP A 85 16.38 -12.36 -12.68
N PRO A 86 17.54 -12.34 -12.00
CA PRO A 86 18.71 -13.15 -12.39
C PRO A 86 18.50 -14.66 -12.35
N VAL A 87 17.43 -15.14 -11.70
CA VAL A 87 17.08 -16.57 -11.62
C VAL A 87 15.85 -16.91 -12.47
N GLY A 88 15.33 -15.93 -13.23
CA GLY A 88 14.24 -16.12 -14.17
C GLY A 88 12.84 -16.09 -13.57
N ARG A 89 12.64 -15.42 -12.43
CA ARG A 89 11.31 -15.17 -11.86
C ARG A 89 10.69 -13.91 -12.43
N ASP A 90 9.38 -13.92 -12.64
CA ASP A 90 8.62 -12.76 -13.09
C ASP A 90 8.58 -11.66 -12.02
N ILE A 91 9.06 -10.47 -12.37
CA ILE A 91 9.17 -9.35 -11.42
C ILE A 91 7.78 -8.83 -11.02
N LEU A 92 6.83 -8.77 -11.95
CA LEU A 92 5.48 -8.27 -11.68
C LEU A 92 4.76 -9.12 -10.64
N SER A 93 4.75 -10.44 -10.84
CA SER A 93 4.14 -11.39 -9.93
C SER A 93 4.74 -11.26 -8.53
N ARG A 94 6.07 -11.15 -8.42
CA ARG A 94 6.73 -10.97 -7.13
C ARG A 94 6.34 -9.68 -6.43
N LEU A 95 6.22 -8.57 -7.16
CA LEU A 95 5.78 -7.30 -6.59
C LEU A 95 4.33 -7.33 -6.10
N LEU A 96 3.45 -8.06 -6.79
CA LEU A 96 2.04 -8.18 -6.40
C LEU A 96 1.86 -9.07 -5.16
N TYR A 97 2.64 -10.15 -5.05
CA TYR A 97 2.56 -11.06 -3.91
C TYR A 97 3.31 -10.55 -2.65
N GLY A 98 4.33 -9.70 -2.84
CA GLY A 98 5.17 -9.17 -1.75
C GLY A 98 6.42 -10.00 -1.52
#